data_AF-A0A7C3X8L4-F1
#
_entry.id   AF-A0A7C3X8L4-F1
#
_cell.length_a   1.000
_cell.length_b   1.000
_cell.length_c   1.000
_cell.angle_alpha   90.00
_cell.angle_beta   90.00
_cell.angle_gamma   90.00
#
_symmetry.space_group_name_H-M   'P 1'
#
loop_
_entity.id
_entity.type
_entity.pdbx_description
1 polymer ?
#
loop_
_entity_poly.entity_id
_entity_poly.type
_entity_poly.pdbx_seq_one_letter_code
_entity_poly.pdbx_strand_id
1 'polypeptide(L)'
;PQEWKMYELVARRFMATLAGEARVLSVRADLTCGPEPFVARGSRTVEEGWYRFYPYGRKKEVDLPHLEAGDEVEVTDAPPPKRGETQPPPRYTQGKLIEKMEELGLGTKSTRHAIIESLYERGYIYGDPIAPTETGIAVAEALRKFAGVISSPEMTAALERDMDAIVEGAETRREVVDKSREMLEEVMHLLESSRSQVAAEIRNGIREDRVMGTCPECGSPLRVIRARKSKKRFVGCSNYPQCTVTYPLPQNGNLVPTDEVCPECGSPKVRMVSRGRKPWTFCLDPSCPTKSRENPTDGHNPPPGGEGHPGEEA
;
A
#
# COMPACT_ATOMS: atom_id res chain seq x y z
N PRO A 1 -17.40 -11.34 15.24
CA PRO A 1 -16.75 -12.10 14.14
C PRO A 1 -15.23 -11.85 13.99
N GLN A 2 -14.77 -10.59 13.98
CA GLN A 2 -13.34 -10.27 13.90
C GLN A 2 -12.56 -10.58 15.19
N GLU A 3 -13.14 -10.28 16.35
CA GLU A 3 -12.54 -10.61 17.66
C GLU A 3 -12.27 -12.10 17.83
N TRP A 4 -13.23 -12.95 17.44
CA TRP A 4 -13.04 -14.41 17.45
C TRP A 4 -11.89 -14.85 16.56
N LYS A 5 -11.75 -14.29 15.34
CA LYS A 5 -10.64 -14.62 14.44
C LYS A 5 -9.29 -14.24 15.05
N MET A 6 -9.22 -13.10 15.73
CA MET A 6 -7.99 -12.67 16.42
C MET A 6 -7.68 -13.59 17.60
N TYR A 7 -8.67 -13.88 18.44
CA TYR A 7 -8.54 -14.80 19.57
C TYR A 7 -8.10 -16.19 19.11
N GLU A 8 -8.75 -16.74 18.09
CA GLU A 8 -8.43 -18.05 17.52
C GLU A 8 -6.98 -18.08 17.03
N LEU A 9 -6.53 -17.06 16.30
CA LEU A 9 -5.16 -16.98 15.80
C LEU A 9 -4.15 -16.99 16.96
N VAL A 10 -4.38 -16.17 17.99
CA VAL A 10 -3.50 -16.08 19.17
C VAL A 10 -3.49 -17.38 19.95
N ALA A 11 -4.66 -17.96 20.25
CA ALA A 11 -4.79 -19.20 20.99
C ALA A 11 -4.15 -20.37 20.24
N ARG A 12 -4.36 -20.49 18.93
CA ARG A 12 -3.72 -21.52 18.10
C ARG A 12 -2.20 -21.35 18.04
N ARG A 13 -1.72 -20.12 17.91
CA ARG A 13 -0.28 -19.84 17.90
C ARG A 13 0.36 -20.23 19.23
N PHE A 14 -0.28 -19.89 20.35
CA PHE A 14 0.17 -20.29 21.69
C PHE A 14 0.14 -21.81 21.90
N MET A 15 -0.94 -22.49 21.51
CA MET A 15 -1.00 -23.96 21.61
C MET A 15 0.10 -24.63 20.78
N ALA A 16 0.41 -24.08 19.59
CA ALA A 16 1.48 -24.58 18.75
C ALA A 16 2.88 -24.47 19.40
N THR A 17 3.14 -23.48 20.27
CA THR A 17 4.44 -23.39 20.97
C THR A 17 4.61 -24.44 22.07
N LEU A 18 3.53 -25.10 22.47
CA LEU A 18 3.54 -26.18 23.47
C LEU A 18 3.50 -27.58 22.83
N ALA A 19 3.27 -27.66 21.52
CA ALA A 19 3.22 -28.91 20.78
C ALA A 19 4.62 -29.35 20.33
N GLY A 20 4.78 -30.64 20.07
CA GLY A 20 6.01 -31.18 19.48
C GLY A 20 6.24 -30.71 18.04
N GLU A 21 7.45 -30.94 17.55
CA GLU A 21 7.83 -30.62 16.17
C GLU A 21 6.98 -31.40 15.15
N ALA A 22 6.66 -30.74 14.03
CA ALA A 22 6.08 -31.42 12.88
C ALA A 22 7.21 -32.06 12.06
N ARG A 23 7.01 -33.30 11.59
CA ARG A 23 7.97 -33.99 10.72
C ARG A 23 7.42 -34.08 9.30
N VAL A 24 8.18 -33.58 8.35
CA VAL A 24 7.82 -33.56 6.93
C VAL A 24 8.85 -34.37 6.15
N LEU A 25 8.38 -35.36 5.38
CA LEU A 25 9.21 -36.08 4.43
C LEU A 25 9.29 -35.24 3.15
N SER A 26 10.50 -34.83 2.76
CA SER A 26 10.75 -34.13 1.51
C SER A 26 11.52 -35.05 0.57
N VAL A 27 11.01 -35.21 -0.65
CA VAL A 27 11.60 -36.06 -1.69
C VAL A 27 12.00 -35.18 -2.86
N ARG A 28 13.23 -35.38 -3.36
CA ARG A 28 13.72 -34.82 -4.60
C ARG A 28 14.15 -35.98 -5.48
N ALA A 29 13.52 -36.10 -6.65
CA ALA A 29 13.93 -37.05 -7.67
C ALA A 29 14.58 -36.27 -8.82
N ASP A 30 15.84 -36.56 -9.09
CA ASP A 30 16.54 -36.06 -10.27
C ASP A 30 16.34 -37.10 -11.39
N LEU A 31 15.74 -36.67 -12.50
CA LEU A 31 15.30 -37.50 -13.62
C LEU A 31 16.09 -37.08 -14.86
N THR A 32 16.42 -38.04 -15.73
CA THR A 32 17.07 -37.77 -17.02
C THR A 32 16.21 -38.31 -18.14
N CYS A 33 15.88 -37.45 -19.10
CA CYS A 33 15.18 -37.84 -20.32
C CYS A 33 16.07 -37.46 -21.50
N GLY A 34 16.80 -38.42 -22.06
CA GLY A 34 17.86 -38.13 -23.03
C GLY A 34 19.01 -37.32 -22.39
N PRO A 35 19.53 -36.27 -23.05
CA PRO A 35 20.56 -35.41 -22.47
C PRO A 35 20.03 -34.38 -21.45
N GLU A 36 18.72 -34.16 -21.36
CA GLU A 36 18.13 -33.14 -20.50
C GLU A 36 17.87 -33.61 -19.06
N PRO A 37 18.33 -32.85 -18.04
CA PRO A 37 18.00 -33.11 -16.65
C PRO A 37 16.67 -32.47 -16.24
N PHE A 38 15.88 -33.21 -15.45
CA PHE A 38 14.63 -32.79 -14.85
C PHE A 38 14.65 -33.03 -13.34
N VAL A 39 13.84 -32.27 -12.59
CA VAL A 39 13.75 -32.42 -11.13
C VAL A 39 12.29 -32.42 -10.69
N ALA A 40 11.86 -33.51 -10.06
CA ALA A 40 10.60 -33.58 -9.35
C ALA A 40 10.84 -33.35 -7.85
N ARG A 41 9.97 -32.56 -7.20
CA ARG A 41 10.01 -32.30 -5.76
C ARG A 41 8.65 -32.60 -5.14
N GLY A 42 8.67 -33.36 -4.07
CA GLY A 42 7.51 -33.71 -3.26
C GLY A 42 7.76 -33.43 -1.80
N SER A 43 6.69 -33.18 -1.06
CA SER A 43 6.73 -33.12 0.39
C SER A 43 5.39 -33.53 0.97
N ARG A 44 5.42 -34.37 2.01
CA ARG A 44 4.23 -34.76 2.78
C ARG A 44 4.50 -34.77 4.27
N THR A 45 3.47 -34.49 5.07
CA THR A 45 3.59 -34.51 6.53
C THR A 45 3.53 -35.96 7.03
N VAL A 46 4.52 -36.37 7.83
CA VAL A 46 4.58 -37.71 8.45
C VAL A 46 4.06 -37.65 9.89
N GLU A 47 4.47 -36.62 10.63
CA GLU A 47 3.98 -36.36 11.97
C GLU A 47 3.51 -34.91 12.06
N GLU A 48 2.27 -34.74 12.52
CA GLU A 48 1.61 -33.44 12.52
C GLU A 48 2.23 -32.43 13.49
N GLY A 49 2.65 -32.87 14.69
CA GLY A 49 3.17 -31.97 15.71
C GLY A 49 2.32 -30.71 15.89
N TRP A 50 2.97 -29.54 15.83
CA TRP A 50 2.33 -28.23 15.92
C TRP A 50 1.36 -27.90 14.76
N TYR A 51 1.49 -28.52 13.58
CA TYR A 51 0.58 -28.27 12.44
C TYR A 51 -0.88 -28.57 12.76
N ARG A 52 -1.14 -29.49 13.70
CA ARG A 52 -2.50 -29.78 14.19
C ARG A 52 -3.18 -28.55 14.80
N PHE A 53 -2.42 -27.70 15.47
CA PHE A 53 -2.95 -26.54 16.19
C PHE A 53 -2.92 -25.27 15.33
N TYR A 54 -1.88 -25.10 14.51
CA TYR A 54 -1.69 -23.92 13.66
C TYR A 54 -1.62 -24.27 12.16
N PRO A 55 -2.78 -24.42 11.48
CA PRO A 55 -2.83 -24.86 10.08
C PRO A 55 -2.39 -23.78 9.07
N TYR A 56 -2.35 -22.50 9.47
CA TYR A 56 -2.08 -21.36 8.58
C TYR A 56 -0.66 -21.37 7.97
N GLY A 57 0.27 -22.16 8.54
CA GLY A 57 1.63 -22.32 8.02
C GLY A 57 1.83 -23.52 7.10
N ARG A 58 0.80 -24.34 6.85
CA ARG A 58 0.94 -25.55 6.04
C ARG A 58 1.19 -25.21 4.57
N LYS A 59 2.21 -25.83 3.99
CA LYS A 59 2.45 -25.82 2.54
C LYS A 59 1.57 -26.87 1.87
N LYS A 60 1.28 -26.67 0.58
CA LYS A 60 0.59 -27.68 -0.23
C LYS A 60 1.47 -28.93 -0.32
N GLU A 61 0.92 -30.06 0.09
CA GLU A 61 1.62 -31.34 -0.01
C GLU A 61 1.58 -31.84 -1.45
N VAL A 62 2.70 -32.40 -1.88
CA VAL A 62 2.86 -33.07 -3.17
C VAL A 62 3.48 -34.41 -2.85
N ASP A 63 2.67 -35.45 -2.85
CA ASP A 63 3.15 -36.80 -2.61
C ASP A 63 3.74 -37.34 -3.92
N LEU A 64 5.01 -37.73 -3.86
CA LEU A 64 5.66 -38.39 -4.99
C LEU A 64 5.55 -39.90 -4.77
N PRO A 65 5.37 -40.69 -5.85
CA PRO A 65 5.45 -42.13 -5.74
C PRO A 65 6.82 -42.55 -5.21
N HIS A 66 6.89 -43.74 -4.63
CA HIS A 66 8.17 -44.33 -4.25
C HIS A 66 9.02 -44.54 -5.50
N LEU A 67 10.26 -44.05 -5.48
CA LEU A 67 11.21 -44.13 -6.59
C LEU A 67 12.57 -44.56 -6.01
N GLU A 68 13.23 -45.48 -6.69
CA GLU A 68 14.59 -45.91 -6.42
C GLU A 68 15.55 -45.47 -7.55
N ALA A 69 16.83 -45.42 -7.23
CA ALA A 69 17.84 -45.04 -8.23
C ALA A 69 17.95 -46.14 -9.29
N GLY A 70 17.68 -45.78 -10.55
CA GLY A 70 17.65 -46.72 -11.68
C GLY A 70 16.25 -47.06 -12.16
N ASP A 71 15.20 -46.60 -11.48
CA ASP A 71 13.82 -46.75 -11.98
C ASP A 71 13.63 -46.02 -13.31
N GLU A 72 12.97 -46.70 -14.25
CA GLU A 72 12.54 -46.12 -15.52
C GLU A 72 11.12 -45.56 -15.40
N VAL A 73 10.92 -44.32 -15.85
CA VAL A 73 9.62 -43.64 -15.82
C VAL A 73 9.17 -43.29 -17.24
N GLU A 74 7.90 -43.53 -17.54
CA GLU A 74 7.31 -43.19 -18.84
C GLU A 74 6.87 -41.72 -18.89
N VAL A 75 7.24 -41.03 -19.97
CA VAL A 75 6.78 -39.65 -20.23
C VAL A 75 5.41 -39.71 -20.88
N THR A 76 4.37 -39.29 -20.14
CA THR A 76 2.98 -39.33 -20.61
C THR A 76 2.53 -38.07 -21.34
N ASP A 77 3.13 -36.92 -21.03
CA ASP A 77 2.80 -35.62 -21.62
C ASP A 77 4.03 -34.71 -21.67
N ALA A 78 4.06 -33.83 -22.67
CA ALA A 78 5.10 -32.83 -22.91
C ALA A 78 4.45 -31.46 -23.09
N PRO A 79 4.00 -30.81 -21.99
CA PRO A 79 3.33 -29.52 -22.09
C PRO A 79 4.28 -28.46 -22.65
N PRO A 80 3.78 -27.50 -23.45
CA PRO A 80 4.60 -26.43 -23.97
C PRO A 80 5.25 -25.64 -22.83
N PRO A 81 6.47 -25.12 -23.03
CA PRO A 81 7.16 -24.37 -22.00
C PRO A 81 6.33 -23.18 -21.55
N LYS A 82 6.19 -23.02 -20.23
CA LYS A 82 5.47 -21.87 -19.66
C LYS A 82 6.28 -20.61 -19.95
N ARG A 83 5.71 -19.70 -20.74
CA ARG A 83 6.24 -18.34 -20.87
C ARG A 83 5.99 -17.61 -19.55
N GLY A 84 7.04 -17.02 -19.00
CA GLY A 84 7.00 -16.21 -17.79
C GLY A 84 7.68 -14.87 -18.02
N GLU A 85 7.31 -13.88 -17.22
CA GLU A 85 7.94 -12.56 -17.17
C GLU A 85 8.48 -12.32 -15.76
N THR A 86 9.52 -11.50 -15.66
CA THR A 86 10.04 -11.08 -14.35
C THR A 86 9.00 -10.21 -13.67
N GLN A 87 8.71 -10.52 -12.42
CA GLN A 87 7.80 -9.70 -11.62
C GLN A 87 8.60 -8.65 -10.86
N PRO A 88 8.10 -7.41 -10.76
CA PRO A 88 8.74 -6.41 -9.91
C PRO A 88 8.63 -6.82 -8.44
N PRO A 89 9.48 -6.28 -7.56
CA PRO A 89 9.36 -6.48 -6.13
C PRO A 89 7.95 -6.13 -5.63
N PRO A 90 7.33 -6.97 -4.78
CA PRO A 90 6.00 -6.69 -4.25
C PRO A 90 6.05 -5.45 -3.36
N ARG A 91 5.01 -4.61 -3.47
CA ARG A 91 4.82 -3.49 -2.55
C ARG A 91 4.63 -3.98 -1.11
N TYR A 92 4.94 -3.11 -0.14
CA TYR A 92 4.72 -3.40 1.26
C TYR A 92 3.22 -3.48 1.60
N THR A 93 2.81 -4.52 2.31
CA THR A 93 1.55 -4.50 3.07
C THR A 93 1.79 -3.79 4.41
N GLN A 94 0.74 -3.45 5.15
CA GLN A 94 0.91 -2.87 6.50
C GLN A 94 1.77 -3.76 7.41
N GLY A 95 1.52 -5.08 7.41
CA GLY A 95 2.31 -6.03 8.20
C GLY A 95 3.79 -6.05 7.81
N LYS A 96 4.10 -6.14 6.51
CA LYS A 96 5.50 -6.13 6.03
C LYS A 96 6.20 -4.79 6.29
N LEU A 97 5.47 -3.68 6.25
CA LEU A 97 6.04 -2.38 6.59
C LEU A 97 6.36 -2.28 8.09
N ILE A 98 5.49 -2.81 8.96
CA ILE A 98 5.74 -2.88 10.41
C ILE A 98 6.98 -3.72 10.71
N GLU A 99 7.10 -4.88 10.06
CA GLU A 99 8.28 -5.75 10.15
C GLU A 99 9.54 -4.99 9.71
N LYS A 100 9.47 -4.26 8.59
CA LYS A 100 10.61 -3.44 8.13
C LYS A 100 10.97 -2.30 9.08
N MET A 101 9.98 -1.64 9.68
CA MET A 101 10.19 -0.61 10.69
C MET A 101 10.86 -1.21 11.94
N GLU A 102 10.48 -2.41 12.34
CA GLU A 102 11.09 -3.13 13.47
C GLU A 102 12.56 -3.49 13.20
N GLU A 103 12.86 -4.06 12.03
CA GLU A 103 14.24 -4.35 11.61
C GLU A 103 15.14 -3.12 11.63
N LEU A 104 14.58 -1.95 11.31
CA LEU A 104 15.31 -0.68 11.25
C LEU A 104 15.29 0.10 12.58
N GLY A 105 14.65 -0.41 13.64
CA GLY A 105 14.55 0.28 14.93
C GLY A 105 13.68 1.55 14.87
N LEU A 106 12.68 1.60 13.99
CA LEU A 106 11.81 2.76 13.78
C LEU A 106 10.49 2.60 14.54
N GLY A 107 10.31 3.42 15.56
CA GLY A 107 9.14 3.38 16.42
C GLY A 107 9.09 2.15 17.32
N THR A 108 8.23 2.22 18.32
CA THR A 108 7.97 1.14 19.26
C THR A 108 6.79 0.29 18.81
N LYS A 109 6.57 -0.86 19.47
CA LYS A 109 5.42 -1.75 19.24
C LYS A 109 4.07 -0.99 19.28
N SER A 110 4.00 0.07 20.08
CA SER A 110 2.80 0.89 20.27
C SER A 110 2.63 2.00 19.23
N THR A 111 3.71 2.47 18.59
CA THR A 111 3.64 3.66 17.70
C THR A 111 3.61 3.32 16.21
N ARG A 112 4.15 2.18 15.78
CA ARG A 112 4.24 1.81 14.34
C ARG A 112 2.89 1.86 13.61
N HIS A 113 1.83 1.34 14.23
CA HIS A 113 0.48 1.38 13.66
C HIS A 113 -0.04 2.82 13.48
N ALA A 114 0.14 3.67 14.49
CA ALA A 114 -0.28 5.06 14.47
C ALA A 114 0.52 5.91 13.47
N ILE A 115 1.81 5.59 13.28
CA ILE A 115 2.66 6.22 12.25
C ILE A 115 2.09 5.92 10.86
N ILE A 116 1.83 4.64 10.56
CA ILE A 116 1.27 4.23 9.27
C ILE A 116 -0.11 4.86 9.06
N GLU A 117 -0.99 4.85 10.06
CA GLU A 117 -2.30 5.50 10.00
C GLU A 117 -2.17 7.01 9.69
N SER A 118 -1.23 7.70 10.36
CA SER A 118 -0.97 9.11 10.12
C SER A 118 -0.52 9.39 8.68
N LEU A 119 0.25 8.50 8.05
CA LEU A 119 0.66 8.63 6.65
C LEU A 119 -0.54 8.52 5.70
N TYR A 120 -1.50 7.62 5.99
CA TYR A 120 -2.76 7.54 5.24
C TYR A 120 -3.63 8.78 5.42
N GLU A 121 -3.80 9.23 6.67
CA GLU A 121 -4.64 10.39 7.00
C GLU A 121 -4.14 11.67 6.32
N ARG A 122 -2.81 11.85 6.30
CA ARG A 122 -2.13 12.96 5.61
C ARG A 122 -2.11 12.82 4.09
N GLY A 123 -2.50 11.66 3.56
CA GLY A 123 -2.53 11.41 2.11
C GLY A 123 -1.15 11.25 1.49
N TYR A 124 -0.14 10.79 2.24
CA TYR A 124 1.17 10.45 1.69
C TYR A 124 1.21 9.03 1.11
N ILE A 125 0.36 8.15 1.62
CA ILE A 125 0.23 6.76 1.15
C ILE A 125 -1.24 6.37 1.02
N TYR A 126 -1.50 5.34 0.23
CA TYR A 126 -2.83 4.78 0.01
C TYR A 126 -2.78 3.29 -0.36
N GLY A 127 -3.95 2.64 -0.37
CA GLY A 127 -4.11 1.26 -0.81
C GLY A 127 -3.59 0.21 0.18
N ASP A 128 -3.85 -1.06 -0.15
CA ASP A 128 -3.25 -2.24 0.47
C ASP A 128 -3.13 -3.32 -0.62
N PRO A 129 -1.92 -3.64 -1.13
CA PRO A 129 -0.60 -3.16 -0.69
C PRO A 129 -0.40 -1.64 -0.80
N ILE A 130 0.44 -1.09 0.07
CA ILE A 130 0.69 0.34 0.25
C ILE A 130 1.41 0.90 -0.98
N ALA A 131 0.91 2.01 -1.51
CA ALA A 131 1.54 2.83 -2.52
C ALA A 131 1.69 4.28 -2.04
N PRO A 132 2.80 4.97 -2.38
CA PRO A 132 2.94 6.39 -2.09
C PRO A 132 2.13 7.23 -3.09
N THR A 133 1.67 8.41 -2.65
CA THR A 133 1.16 9.47 -3.54
C THR A 133 2.30 10.29 -4.11
N GLU A 134 2.04 11.11 -5.13
CA GLU A 134 3.07 12.02 -5.67
C GLU A 134 3.49 13.06 -4.62
N THR A 135 2.56 13.52 -3.78
CA THR A 135 2.90 14.34 -2.61
C THR A 135 3.79 13.57 -1.63
N GLY A 136 3.49 12.30 -1.36
CA GLY A 136 4.29 11.45 -0.48
C GLY A 136 5.71 11.27 -1.00
N ILE A 137 5.87 11.00 -2.31
CA ILE A 137 7.16 10.93 -2.98
C ILE A 137 7.88 12.27 -2.85
N ALA A 138 7.25 13.37 -3.28
CA ALA A 138 7.88 14.69 -3.27
C ALA A 138 8.35 15.14 -1.87
N VAL A 139 7.58 14.83 -0.81
CA VAL A 139 8.01 15.10 0.57
C VAL A 139 9.21 14.24 0.95
N ALA A 140 9.19 12.94 0.66
CA ALA A 140 10.30 12.04 0.96
C ALA A 140 11.58 12.43 0.22
N GLU A 141 11.48 12.80 -1.05
CA GLU A 141 12.63 13.21 -1.87
C GLU A 141 13.21 14.56 -1.42
N ALA A 142 12.34 15.53 -1.13
CA ALA A 142 12.77 16.83 -0.62
C ALA A 142 13.49 16.69 0.73
N LEU A 143 12.94 15.89 1.66
CA LEU A 143 13.60 15.62 2.94
C LEU A 143 14.92 14.88 2.75
N ARG A 144 14.99 13.87 1.88
CA ARG A 144 16.23 13.15 1.58
C ARG A 144 17.32 14.07 1.03
N LYS A 145 16.95 15.04 0.20
CA LYS A 145 17.88 15.96 -0.47
C LYS A 145 18.36 17.11 0.43
N PHE A 146 17.46 17.67 1.24
CA PHE A 146 17.74 18.90 2.02
C PHE A 146 17.86 18.66 3.53
N ALA A 147 17.44 17.51 4.02
CA ALA A 147 17.49 17.11 5.42
C ALA A 147 17.74 15.59 5.54
N GLY A 148 18.84 15.13 4.92
CA GLY A 148 19.18 13.69 4.87
C GLY A 148 19.26 13.05 6.25
N VAL A 149 19.75 13.78 7.25
CA VAL A 149 19.88 13.29 8.63
C VAL A 149 18.52 12.92 9.23
N ILE A 150 17.50 13.78 9.15
CA ILE A 150 16.17 13.50 9.73
C ILE A 150 15.34 12.48 8.94
N SER A 151 15.65 12.30 7.66
CA SER A 151 14.98 11.30 6.82
C SER A 151 15.64 9.93 6.86
N SER A 152 16.76 9.81 7.57
CA SER A 152 17.51 8.56 7.74
C SER A 152 16.90 7.69 8.86
N PRO A 153 16.82 6.35 8.68
CA PRO A 153 16.47 5.45 9.78
C PRO A 153 17.39 5.60 11.00
N GLU A 154 18.67 5.92 10.76
CA GLU A 154 19.72 5.98 11.78
C GLU A 154 19.45 7.06 12.83
N MET A 155 19.01 8.26 12.43
CA MET A 155 18.65 9.33 13.37
C MET A 155 17.45 8.93 14.23
N THR A 156 16.41 8.38 13.62
CA THR A 156 15.20 7.98 14.38
C THR A 156 15.54 6.87 15.37
N ALA A 157 16.31 5.85 14.94
CA ALA A 157 16.77 4.79 15.81
C ALA A 157 17.70 5.31 16.93
N ALA A 158 18.47 6.38 16.70
CA ALA A 158 19.24 7.03 17.74
C ALA A 158 18.35 7.68 18.80
N LEU A 159 17.31 8.42 18.38
CA LEU A 159 16.36 9.02 19.32
C LEU A 159 15.60 7.97 20.14
N GLU A 160 15.24 6.83 19.55
CA GLU A 160 14.63 5.70 20.28
C GLU A 160 15.60 5.13 21.32
N ARG A 161 16.88 4.92 20.95
CA ARG A 161 17.92 4.47 21.91
C ARG A 161 18.15 5.46 23.06
N ASP A 162 18.14 6.76 22.77
CA ASP A 162 18.29 7.79 23.79
C ASP A 162 17.10 7.78 24.77
N MET A 163 15.88 7.53 24.28
CA MET A 163 14.70 7.35 25.14
C MET A 163 14.80 6.09 26.01
N ASP A 164 15.28 4.97 25.45
CA ASP A 164 15.50 3.73 26.21
C ASP A 164 16.58 3.93 27.30
N ALA A 165 17.63 4.69 27.01
CA ALA A 165 18.68 5.02 27.99
C ALA A 165 18.13 5.81 29.21
N ILE A 166 17.07 6.61 29.03
CA ILE A 166 16.36 7.25 30.15
C ILE A 166 15.64 6.20 31.01
N VAL A 167 14.98 5.23 30.37
CA VAL A 167 14.24 4.15 31.06
C VAL A 167 15.19 3.28 31.88
N GLU A 168 16.37 2.99 31.35
CA GLU A 168 17.42 2.22 32.01
C GLU A 168 18.18 3.02 33.08
N GLY A 169 17.98 4.34 33.14
CA GLY A 169 18.69 5.23 34.06
C GLY A 169 20.14 5.51 33.67
N ALA A 170 20.54 5.17 32.43
CA ALA A 170 21.87 5.43 31.88
C ALA A 170 22.07 6.91 31.49
N GLU A 171 20.99 7.59 31.07
CA GLU A 171 21.01 9.03 30.74
C GLU A 171 19.86 9.78 31.42
N THR A 172 20.07 11.07 31.69
CA THR A 172 19.01 11.93 32.21
C THR A 172 18.14 12.49 31.09
N ARG A 173 16.86 12.71 31.38
CA ARG A 173 15.93 13.40 30.47
C ARG A 173 16.50 14.72 29.93
N ARG A 174 17.24 15.47 30.75
CA ARG A 174 17.80 16.76 30.34
C ARG A 174 18.85 16.57 29.25
N GLU A 175 19.80 15.66 29.46
CA GLU A 175 20.87 15.38 28.49
C GLU A 175 20.30 14.91 27.15
N VAL A 176 19.34 14.00 27.16
CA VAL A 176 18.68 13.52 25.93
C VAL A 176 17.93 14.62 25.20
N VAL A 177 17.22 15.49 25.93
CA VAL A 177 16.52 16.64 25.33
C VAL A 177 17.51 17.62 24.72
N ASP A 178 18.63 17.91 25.39
CA ASP A 178 19.64 18.84 24.89
C ASP A 178 20.31 18.29 23.61
N LYS A 179 20.70 17.01 23.60
CA LYS A 179 21.20 16.31 22.38
C LYS A 179 20.20 16.36 21.23
N SER A 180 18.92 16.09 21.52
CA SER A 180 17.85 16.12 20.52
C SER A 180 17.67 17.52 19.93
N ARG A 181 17.80 18.57 20.76
CA ARG A 181 17.68 19.95 20.32
C ARG A 181 18.84 20.36 19.41
N GLU A 182 20.07 20.02 19.78
CA GLU A 182 21.26 20.28 18.96
C GLU A 182 21.11 19.65 17.57
N MET A 183 20.73 18.37 17.52
CA MET A 183 20.50 17.65 16.28
C MET A 183 19.39 18.27 15.43
N LEU A 184 18.29 18.70 16.04
CA LEU A 184 17.19 19.36 15.33
C LEU A 184 17.56 20.76 14.85
N GLU A 185 18.37 21.51 15.60
CA GLU A 185 18.82 22.85 15.22
C GLU A 185 19.64 22.81 13.93
N GLU A 186 20.56 21.85 13.79
CA GLU A 186 21.32 21.62 12.56
C GLU A 186 20.40 21.34 11.37
N VAL A 187 19.41 20.44 11.56
CA VAL A 187 18.43 20.10 10.52
C VAL A 187 17.58 21.31 10.13
N MET A 188 17.14 22.10 11.11
CA MET A 188 16.32 23.28 10.87
C MET A 188 17.08 24.35 10.10
N HIS A 189 18.37 24.58 10.41
CA HIS A 189 19.21 25.49 9.65
C HIS A 189 19.36 25.06 8.18
N LEU A 190 19.56 23.76 7.92
CA LEU A 190 19.62 23.22 6.56
C LEU A 190 18.29 23.44 5.82
N LEU A 191 17.16 23.10 6.44
CA LEU A 191 15.83 23.28 5.84
C LEU A 191 15.49 24.75 5.58
N GLU A 192 15.86 25.66 6.48
CA GLU A 192 15.66 27.09 6.30
C GLU A 192 16.48 27.64 5.14
N SER A 193 17.74 27.21 5.01
CA SER A 193 18.62 27.62 3.91
C SER A 193 18.08 27.21 2.53
N SER A 194 17.37 26.07 2.46
CA SER A 194 16.79 25.53 1.22
C SER A 194 15.26 25.67 1.14
N ARG A 195 14.65 26.53 1.95
CA ARG A 195 13.18 26.64 2.09
C ARG A 195 12.44 26.79 0.76
N SER A 196 12.94 27.63 -0.14
CA SER A 196 12.31 27.89 -1.44
C SER A 196 12.32 26.67 -2.36
N GLN A 197 13.42 25.91 -2.33
CA GLN A 197 13.63 24.69 -3.11
C GLN A 197 12.76 23.55 -2.58
N VAL A 198 12.78 23.33 -1.25
CA VAL A 198 11.90 22.36 -0.56
C VAL A 198 10.43 22.66 -0.88
N ALA A 199 10.01 23.92 -0.78
CA ALA A 199 8.64 24.31 -1.09
C ALA A 199 8.29 24.14 -2.58
N ALA A 200 9.26 24.24 -3.50
CA ALA A 200 9.03 24.02 -4.92
C ALA A 200 8.81 22.53 -5.23
N GLU A 201 9.66 21.64 -4.71
CA GLU A 201 9.54 20.19 -4.90
C GLU A 201 8.21 19.68 -4.35
N ILE A 202 7.86 20.02 -3.11
CA ILE A 202 6.59 19.59 -2.49
C ILE A 202 5.37 20.15 -3.27
N ARG A 203 5.44 21.40 -3.75
CA ARG A 203 4.35 21.97 -4.56
C ARG A 203 4.14 21.24 -5.88
N ASN A 204 5.19 20.66 -6.47
CA ASN A 204 5.07 19.89 -7.69
C ASN A 204 4.32 18.58 -7.43
N GLY A 205 4.69 17.81 -6.41
CA GLY A 205 3.94 16.59 -6.04
C GLY A 205 2.47 16.86 -5.70
N ILE A 206 2.18 17.96 -4.98
CA ILE A 206 0.78 18.37 -4.71
C ILE A 206 0.02 18.72 -6.01
N ARG A 207 0.70 19.29 -7.01
CA ARG A 207 0.07 19.62 -8.30
C ARG A 207 -0.20 18.37 -9.12
N GLU A 208 0.69 17.40 -9.07
CA GLU A 208 0.55 16.11 -9.76
C GLU A 208 -0.59 15.29 -9.16
N ASP A 209 -0.68 15.20 -7.82
CA ASP A 209 -1.82 14.54 -7.16
C ASP A 209 -3.18 15.20 -7.46
N ARG A 210 -3.20 16.46 -7.91
CA ARG A 210 -4.44 17.11 -8.36
C ARG A 210 -4.84 16.71 -9.77
N VAL A 211 -3.99 16.03 -10.52
CA VAL A 211 -4.30 15.51 -11.86
C VAL A 211 -4.94 14.14 -11.71
N MET A 212 -6.22 14.03 -12.07
CA MET A 212 -7.03 12.82 -11.92
C MET A 212 -7.04 11.95 -13.18
N GLY A 213 -6.09 12.17 -14.08
CA GLY A 213 -5.95 11.49 -15.37
C GLY A 213 -6.18 12.40 -16.57
N THR A 214 -6.37 11.81 -17.73
CA THR A 214 -6.46 12.49 -19.03
C THR A 214 -7.91 12.75 -19.42
N CYS A 215 -8.21 13.92 -19.98
CA CYS A 215 -9.53 14.26 -20.49
C CYS A 215 -9.85 13.42 -21.73
N PRO A 216 -10.97 12.67 -21.75
CA PRO A 216 -11.33 11.84 -22.89
C PRO A 216 -11.67 12.65 -24.15
N GLU A 217 -12.10 13.92 -24.02
CA GLU A 217 -12.48 14.75 -25.16
C GLU A 217 -11.30 15.44 -25.87
N CYS A 218 -10.27 15.86 -25.12
CA CYS A 218 -9.19 16.69 -25.69
C CYS A 218 -7.77 16.24 -25.32
N GLY A 219 -7.62 15.16 -24.57
CA GLY A 219 -6.30 14.64 -24.16
C GLY A 219 -5.56 15.49 -23.13
N SER A 220 -6.14 16.60 -22.66
CA SER A 220 -5.50 17.46 -21.66
C SER A 220 -5.71 16.95 -20.22
N PRO A 221 -4.84 17.28 -19.26
CA PRO A 221 -5.00 16.86 -17.86
C PRO A 221 -6.32 17.29 -17.21
N LEU A 222 -7.00 16.36 -16.54
CA LEU A 222 -8.15 16.62 -15.68
C LEU A 222 -7.67 16.97 -14.27
N ARG A 223 -8.04 18.14 -13.73
CA ARG A 223 -7.54 18.62 -12.44
C ARG A 223 -8.64 18.83 -11.40
N VAL A 224 -8.32 18.58 -10.13
CA VAL A 224 -9.20 18.94 -9.01
C VAL A 224 -9.22 20.46 -8.83
N ILE A 225 -10.39 21.05 -9.00
CA ILE A 225 -10.68 22.48 -8.83
C ILE A 225 -11.61 22.64 -7.64
N ARG A 226 -11.44 23.74 -6.89
CA ARG A 226 -12.36 24.13 -5.81
C ARG A 226 -13.07 25.42 -6.19
N ALA A 227 -14.40 25.37 -6.28
CA ALA A 227 -15.20 26.53 -6.62
C ALA A 227 -15.07 27.61 -5.54
N ARG A 228 -14.79 28.87 -5.93
CA ARG A 228 -14.60 29.98 -4.98
C ARG A 228 -15.83 30.28 -4.12
N LYS A 229 -17.03 30.27 -4.72
CA LYS A 229 -18.29 30.61 -4.04
C LYS A 229 -18.79 29.47 -3.15
N SER A 230 -19.00 28.29 -3.74
CA SER A 230 -19.60 27.15 -3.03
C SER A 230 -18.62 26.34 -2.19
N LYS A 231 -17.30 26.58 -2.35
CA LYS A 231 -16.20 25.79 -1.78
C LYS A 231 -16.26 24.30 -2.13
N LYS A 232 -17.14 23.87 -3.03
CA LYS A 232 -17.25 22.49 -3.50
C LYS A 232 -16.08 22.16 -4.43
N ARG A 233 -15.55 20.94 -4.32
CA ARG A 233 -14.53 20.43 -5.25
C ARG A 233 -15.16 19.66 -6.41
N PHE A 234 -14.54 19.75 -7.57
CA PHE A 234 -14.93 19.08 -8.82
C PHE A 234 -13.68 18.86 -9.68
N VAL A 235 -13.74 17.95 -10.66
CA VAL A 235 -12.70 17.81 -11.67
C VAL A 235 -13.03 18.73 -12.84
N GLY A 236 -12.05 19.45 -13.37
CA GLY A 236 -12.19 20.21 -14.62
C GLY A 236 -10.99 20.03 -15.53
N CYS A 237 -11.23 20.11 -16.85
CA CYS A 237 -10.17 20.06 -17.85
C CYS A 237 -9.22 21.27 -17.72
N SER A 238 -7.91 21.02 -17.79
CA SER A 238 -6.90 22.09 -17.75
C SER A 238 -6.92 22.98 -18.98
N ASN A 239 -7.55 22.55 -20.08
CA ASN A 239 -7.67 23.31 -21.33
C ASN A 239 -8.91 24.22 -21.39
N TYR A 240 -9.55 24.48 -20.25
CA TYR A 240 -10.60 25.50 -20.16
C TYR A 240 -10.03 26.89 -20.53
N PRO A 241 -10.73 27.71 -21.35
CA PRO A 241 -12.13 27.58 -21.77
C PRO A 241 -12.37 26.76 -23.05
N GLN A 242 -11.33 26.26 -23.72
CA GLN A 242 -11.45 25.51 -24.99
C GLN A 242 -12.05 24.11 -24.80
N CYS A 243 -11.93 23.54 -23.60
CA CYS A 243 -12.62 22.31 -23.20
C CYS A 243 -13.35 22.55 -21.87
N THR A 244 -14.65 22.31 -21.86
CA THR A 244 -15.55 22.60 -20.72
C THR A 244 -15.90 21.36 -19.89
N VAL A 245 -15.25 20.22 -20.17
CA VAL A 245 -15.44 18.97 -19.42
C VAL A 245 -15.21 19.20 -17.93
N THR A 246 -16.24 18.90 -17.15
CA THR A 246 -16.20 18.90 -15.69
C THR A 246 -16.94 17.70 -15.13
N TYR A 247 -16.45 17.16 -14.02
CA TYR A 247 -17.09 16.05 -13.31
C TYR A 247 -17.26 16.38 -11.83
N PRO A 248 -18.44 16.10 -11.24
CA PRO A 248 -18.65 16.30 -9.82
C PRO A 248 -17.75 15.35 -9.03
N LEU A 249 -17.15 15.86 -7.95
CA LEU A 249 -16.40 15.04 -7.01
C LEU A 249 -17.15 14.92 -5.69
N PRO A 250 -17.02 13.79 -4.99
CA PRO A 250 -17.47 13.70 -3.61
C PRO A 250 -16.71 14.69 -2.73
N GLN A 251 -17.36 15.28 -1.74
CA GLN A 251 -16.81 16.44 -1.01
C GLN A 251 -15.89 16.08 0.16
N ASN A 252 -15.97 14.85 0.66
CA ASN A 252 -15.20 14.35 1.80
C ASN A 252 -14.23 13.23 1.34
N GLY A 253 -13.16 13.02 2.10
CA GLY A 253 -12.13 12.02 1.81
C GLY A 253 -11.01 12.53 0.90
N ASN A 254 -9.91 11.81 0.85
CA ASN A 254 -8.78 12.07 -0.05
C ASN A 254 -9.03 11.37 -1.39
N LEU A 255 -8.72 12.07 -2.48
CA LEU A 255 -8.79 11.53 -3.83
C LEU A 255 -7.38 11.18 -4.26
N VAL A 256 -7.23 9.96 -4.78
CA VAL A 256 -5.96 9.45 -5.27
C VAL A 256 -6.14 9.10 -6.74
N PRO A 257 -5.34 9.68 -7.65
CA PRO A 257 -5.37 9.30 -9.05
C PRO A 257 -4.98 7.82 -9.21
N THR A 258 -5.55 7.17 -10.21
CA THR A 258 -5.20 5.79 -10.56
C THR A 258 -4.84 5.70 -12.04
N ASP A 259 -4.02 4.72 -12.40
CA ASP A 259 -3.65 4.45 -13.79
C ASP A 259 -4.78 3.75 -14.59
N GLU A 260 -5.89 3.42 -13.92
CA GLU A 260 -7.04 2.74 -14.53
C GLU A 260 -7.92 3.72 -15.32
N VAL A 261 -8.24 3.33 -16.55
CA VAL A 261 -9.22 4.02 -17.40
C VAL A 261 -10.50 3.17 -17.48
N CYS A 262 -11.66 3.83 -17.49
CA CYS A 262 -12.93 3.13 -17.67
C CYS A 262 -13.01 2.54 -19.09
N PRO A 263 -13.21 1.22 -19.24
CA PRO A 263 -13.27 0.58 -20.56
C PRO A 263 -14.49 1.00 -21.38
N GLU A 264 -15.54 1.51 -20.73
CA GLU A 264 -16.83 1.82 -21.37
C GLU A 264 -16.91 3.26 -21.87
N CYS A 265 -16.35 4.23 -21.13
CA CYS A 265 -16.42 5.65 -21.50
C CYS A 265 -15.06 6.34 -21.66
N GLY A 266 -13.95 5.63 -21.47
CA GLY A 266 -12.60 6.18 -21.60
C GLY A 266 -12.21 7.22 -20.54
N SER A 267 -13.09 7.51 -19.57
CA SER A 267 -12.77 8.45 -18.49
C SER A 267 -11.88 7.80 -17.43
N PRO A 268 -10.98 8.56 -16.79
CA PRO A 268 -10.17 8.04 -15.70
C PRO A 268 -11.01 7.53 -14.53
N LYS A 269 -10.53 6.46 -13.90
CA LYS A 269 -11.02 6.05 -12.58
C LYS A 269 -10.21 6.74 -11.51
N VAL A 270 -10.86 7.04 -10.38
CA VAL A 270 -10.25 7.69 -9.23
C VAL A 270 -10.61 6.93 -7.98
N ARG A 271 -9.66 6.82 -7.05
CA ARG A 271 -9.87 6.16 -5.77
C ARG A 271 -10.19 7.17 -4.69
N MET A 272 -11.26 6.92 -3.95
CA MET A 272 -11.57 7.65 -2.73
C MET A 272 -11.09 6.89 -1.51
N VAL A 273 -10.36 7.59 -0.66
CA VAL A 273 -9.94 7.12 0.66
C VAL A 273 -10.63 8.00 1.70
N SER A 274 -11.37 7.40 2.63
CA SER A 274 -12.03 8.11 3.73
C SER A 274 -11.81 7.35 5.03
N ARG A 275 -11.66 8.09 6.14
CA ARG A 275 -11.46 7.51 7.47
C ARG A 275 -12.63 6.58 7.82
N GLY A 276 -12.31 5.38 8.30
CA GLY A 276 -13.29 4.38 8.75
C GLY A 276 -14.14 3.76 7.65
N ARG A 277 -13.86 4.02 6.37
CA ARG A 277 -14.57 3.41 5.23
C ARG A 277 -13.60 2.67 4.33
N LYS A 278 -14.06 1.57 3.75
CA LYS A 278 -13.29 0.84 2.75
C LYS A 278 -13.04 1.77 1.55
N PRO A 279 -11.79 1.91 1.07
CA PRO A 279 -11.52 2.65 -0.14
C PRO A 279 -12.32 2.08 -1.30
N TRP A 280 -12.83 2.95 -2.16
CA TRP A 280 -13.57 2.55 -3.34
C TRP A 280 -13.10 3.36 -4.55
N THR A 281 -13.05 2.70 -5.70
CA THR A 281 -12.65 3.29 -6.97
C THR A 281 -13.89 3.55 -7.79
N PHE A 282 -13.98 4.69 -8.47
CA PHE A 282 -15.13 5.03 -9.30
C PHE A 282 -14.72 5.76 -10.58
N CYS A 283 -15.54 5.62 -11.62
CA CYS A 283 -15.40 6.38 -12.85
C CYS A 283 -15.77 7.86 -12.60
N LEU A 284 -14.94 8.80 -13.08
CA LEU A 284 -15.22 10.23 -12.94
C LEU A 284 -16.51 10.65 -13.65
N ASP A 285 -16.79 10.08 -14.81
CA ASP A 285 -17.95 10.44 -15.61
C ASP A 285 -19.26 9.98 -14.94
N PRO A 286 -20.16 10.90 -14.54
CA PRO A 286 -21.45 10.56 -13.96
C PRO A 286 -22.41 9.92 -14.97
N SER A 287 -22.20 10.14 -16.27
CA SER A 287 -23.04 9.58 -17.34
C SER A 287 -22.63 8.17 -17.77
N CYS A 288 -21.57 7.61 -17.16
CA CYS A 288 -21.05 6.30 -17.54
C CYS A 288 -22.05 5.16 -17.26
N PRO A 289 -22.33 4.28 -18.25
CA PRO A 289 -23.25 3.15 -18.10
C PRO A 289 -22.89 2.14 -17.00
N THR A 290 -21.64 2.11 -16.55
CA THR A 290 -21.23 1.22 -15.45
C THR A 290 -21.86 1.62 -14.12
N LYS A 291 -22.15 2.90 -13.90
CA LYS A 291 -22.77 3.38 -12.65
C LYS A 291 -24.21 2.91 -12.47
N SER A 292 -24.94 2.63 -13.55
CA SER A 292 -26.29 2.05 -13.46
C SER A 292 -26.27 0.54 -13.24
N ARG A 293 -25.14 -0.14 -13.52
CA ARG A 293 -24.97 -1.60 -13.34
C ARG A 293 -24.37 -1.99 -11.99
N GLU A 294 -23.69 -1.07 -11.29
CA GLU A 294 -23.12 -1.30 -9.94
C GLU A 294 -24.15 -1.22 -8.79
N ASN A 295 -25.44 -1.01 -9.09
CA ASN A 295 -26.53 -1.15 -8.12
C ASN A 295 -27.19 -2.54 -8.20
N PRO A 296 -26.60 -3.54 -7.54
CA PRO A 296 -27.41 -4.44 -6.73
C PRO A 296 -26.76 -4.69 -5.35
N THR A 297 -27.47 -4.27 -4.29
CA THR A 297 -27.38 -4.81 -2.92
C THR A 297 -26.04 -4.73 -2.17
N ASP A 298 -25.43 -3.55 -2.04
CA ASP A 298 -24.45 -3.29 -0.97
C ASP A 298 -24.57 -1.86 -0.42
N GLY A 299 -25.71 -1.53 0.20
CA GLY A 299 -25.87 -0.54 1.29
C GLY A 299 -25.23 0.87 1.21
N HIS A 300 -24.74 1.34 0.07
CA HIS A 300 -24.02 2.61 -0.05
C HIS A 300 -24.81 3.58 -0.90
N ASN A 301 -25.83 4.20 -0.29
CA ASN A 301 -26.53 5.32 -0.91
C ASN A 301 -25.59 6.54 -0.94
N PRO A 302 -25.27 7.12 -2.10
CA PRO A 302 -24.74 8.48 -2.14
C PRO A 302 -25.83 9.45 -1.64
N PRO A 303 -25.49 10.53 -0.92
CA PRO A 303 -26.49 11.53 -0.53
C PRO A 303 -27.11 12.16 -1.78
N PRO A 304 -28.42 12.45 -1.78
CA PRO A 304 -29.11 12.98 -2.95
C PRO A 304 -28.49 14.32 -3.35
N GLY A 305 -27.96 14.37 -4.58
CA GLY A 305 -27.57 15.61 -5.23
C GLY A 305 -28.82 16.42 -5.50
N GLY A 306 -28.93 17.60 -4.88
CA GLY A 306 -30.04 18.52 -5.10
C GLY A 306 -30.12 18.92 -6.57
N GLU A 307 -31.28 18.66 -7.16
CA GLU A 307 -31.69 19.11 -8.48
C GLU A 307 -31.73 20.65 -8.48
N GLY A 308 -30.86 21.26 -9.29
CA GLY A 308 -30.98 22.67 -9.65
C GLY A 308 -31.74 22.75 -10.96
N HIS A 309 -33.03 23.07 -10.89
CA HIS A 309 -33.84 23.44 -12.06
C HIS A 309 -33.22 24.66 -12.78
N PRO A 310 -33.25 24.70 -14.12
CA PRO A 310 -33.03 25.93 -14.86
C PRO A 310 -34.32 26.77 -14.80
N GLY A 311 -34.24 27.95 -14.20
CA GLY A 311 -35.30 28.96 -14.26
C GLY A 311 -34.96 29.98 -15.34
N GLU A 312 -35.87 30.10 -16.30
CA GLU A 312 -35.94 31.08 -17.39
C GLU A 312 -36.05 32.53 -16.89
N GLU A 313 -35.50 33.42 -17.73
CA GLU A 313 -35.92 34.80 -18.06
C GLU A 313 -36.69 35.66 -17.03
N ALA A 314 -36.01 36.68 -16.50
CA ALA A 314 -36.39 38.12 -16.55
C ALA A 314 -35.25 38.98 -15.98
#